data_AF-A0A9W6MB49-F1
#
_entry.id   AF-A0A9W6MB49-F1
#
_cell.length_a   1.000
_cell.length_b   1.000
_cell.length_c   1.000
_cell.angle_alpha   90.00
_cell.angle_beta   90.00
_cell.angle_gamma   90.00
#
_symmetry.space_group_name_H-M   'P 1'
#
loop_
_entity.id
_entity.type
_entity.pdbx_description
1 polymer ?
#
loop_
_entity_poly.entity_id
_entity_poly.type
_entity_poly.pdbx_seq_one_letter_code
_entity_poly.pdbx_strand_id
1 'polypeptide(L)'
;MAEELMLFGTPDVPRPEPPKESPGVRRTRRQAGLLAVGVHPLSVVLSSTLRLPEQAAPHDDRRAPGRRCGNCAFRRTNAWGYPKCAFGDGVRASHSAATECRAWWPGCTDHEWKEKADG
;
A
#
# COMPACT_ATOMS: atom_id res chain seq x y z
N MET A 1 -36.20 -17.01 -55.06
CA MET A 1 -36.67 -16.64 -53.72
C MET A 1 -35.81 -17.43 -52.74
N ALA A 2 -34.61 -16.94 -52.48
CA ALA A 2 -33.65 -17.60 -51.59
C ALA A 2 -33.95 -17.13 -50.17
N GLU A 3 -34.25 -18.09 -49.30
CA GLU A 3 -34.57 -17.94 -47.89
C GLU A 3 -33.50 -17.14 -47.14
N GLU A 4 -33.94 -15.97 -46.70
CA GLU A 4 -33.89 -15.51 -45.32
C GLU A 4 -32.56 -15.69 -44.55
N LEU A 5 -31.80 -14.61 -44.54
CA LEU A 5 -30.63 -14.39 -43.69
C LEU A 5 -30.94 -14.69 -42.21
N MET A 6 -30.18 -15.64 -41.66
CA MET A 6 -30.01 -15.87 -40.23
C MET A 6 -29.52 -14.59 -39.53
N LEU A 7 -30.36 -13.87 -38.79
CA LEU A 7 -29.96 -12.59 -38.18
C LEU A 7 -30.15 -12.44 -36.66
N PHE A 8 -30.90 -13.28 -35.94
CA PHE A 8 -31.15 -12.96 -34.51
C PHE A 8 -31.12 -14.16 -33.58
N GLY A 9 -30.11 -14.18 -32.69
CA GLY A 9 -30.14 -14.98 -31.47
C GLY A 9 -28.82 -15.63 -31.11
N THR A 10 -27.72 -14.88 -30.99
CA THR A 10 -26.59 -15.39 -30.19
C THR A 10 -27.10 -15.52 -28.76
N PRO A 11 -27.06 -16.71 -28.13
CA PRO A 11 -27.53 -16.85 -26.76
C PRO A 11 -26.74 -15.89 -25.86
N ASP A 12 -27.44 -15.11 -25.05
CA ASP A 12 -26.84 -14.26 -24.02
C ASP A 12 -26.16 -15.18 -23.00
N VAL A 13 -24.88 -15.47 -23.22
CA VAL A 13 -24.08 -16.25 -22.30
C VAL A 13 -23.87 -15.36 -21.07
N PRO A 14 -24.43 -15.72 -19.89
CA PRO A 14 -24.27 -14.89 -18.72
C PRO A 14 -22.79 -14.70 -18.44
N ARG A 15 -22.34 -13.44 -18.49
CA ARG A 15 -20.97 -13.08 -18.17
C ARG A 15 -20.70 -13.55 -16.74
N PRO A 16 -19.68 -14.41 -16.50
CA PRO A 16 -19.38 -14.85 -15.16
C PRO A 16 -19.07 -13.64 -14.28
N GLU A 17 -19.67 -13.61 -13.09
CA GLU A 17 -19.40 -12.56 -12.11
C GLU A 17 -17.89 -12.54 -11.82
N PRO A 18 -17.26 -11.35 -11.74
CA PRO A 18 -15.86 -11.28 -11.40
C PRO A 18 -15.64 -11.91 -10.02
N PRO A 19 -14.59 -12.74 -9.85
CA PRO A 19 -14.33 -13.40 -8.58
C PRO A 19 -14.17 -12.36 -7.46
N LYS A 20 -14.85 -12.60 -6.34
CA LYS A 20 -14.81 -11.72 -5.17
C LYS A 20 -13.39 -11.64 -4.63
N GLU A 21 -12.82 -10.43 -4.64
CA GLU A 21 -11.46 -10.20 -4.14
C GLU A 21 -11.35 -10.55 -2.65
N SER A 22 -10.26 -11.24 -2.28
CA SER A 22 -9.97 -11.50 -0.87
C SER A 22 -9.69 -10.20 -0.11
N PRO A 23 -9.92 -10.15 1.22
CA PRO A 23 -9.61 -8.97 2.03
C PRO A 23 -8.15 -8.50 1.90
N GLY A 24 -7.21 -9.44 1.75
CA GLY A 24 -5.79 -9.12 1.57
C GLY A 24 -5.47 -8.44 0.23
N VAL A 25 -6.12 -8.89 -0.86
CA VAL A 25 -6.00 -8.28 -2.19
C VAL A 25 -6.56 -6.87 -2.17
N ARG A 26 -7.78 -6.69 -1.64
CA ARG A 26 -8.41 -5.37 -1.47
C ARG A 26 -7.54 -4.41 -0.67
N ARG A 27 -6.95 -4.87 0.43
CA ARG A 27 -6.04 -4.08 1.26
C ARG A 27 -4.80 -3.67 0.49
N THR A 28 -4.17 -4.60 -0.21
CA THR A 28 -2.95 -4.33 -0.99
C THR A 28 -3.24 -3.33 -2.11
N ARG A 29 -4.37 -3.48 -2.81
CA ARG A 29 -4.82 -2.53 -3.83
C ARG A 29 -5.06 -1.13 -3.26
N ARG A 30 -5.71 -1.02 -2.09
CA ARG A 30 -5.90 0.27 -1.40
C ARG A 30 -4.55 0.91 -1.03
N GLN A 31 -3.62 0.14 -0.49
CA GLN A 31 -2.28 0.62 -0.14
C GLN A 31 -1.53 1.12 -1.39
N ALA A 32 -1.59 0.38 -2.50
CA ALA A 32 -1.00 0.79 -3.77
C ALA A 32 -1.63 2.09 -4.31
N GLY A 33 -2.96 2.21 -4.25
CA GLY A 33 -3.67 3.43 -4.67
C GLY A 33 -3.25 4.67 -3.87
N LEU A 34 -3.04 4.54 -2.56
CA LEU A 34 -2.53 5.64 -1.73
C LEU A 34 -1.12 6.06 -2.13
N LEU A 35 -0.23 5.07 -2.35
CA LEU A 35 1.14 5.34 -2.78
C LEU A 35 1.18 6.07 -4.13
N ALA A 36 0.33 5.65 -5.07
CA ALA A 36 0.23 6.27 -6.39
C ALA A 36 -0.20 7.75 -6.36
N VAL A 37 -0.98 8.15 -5.35
CA VAL A 37 -1.40 9.56 -5.14
C VAL A 37 -0.53 10.33 -4.14
N GLY A 38 0.67 9.82 -3.83
CA GLY A 38 1.61 10.49 -2.92
C GLY A 38 1.16 10.49 -1.45
N VAL A 39 0.37 9.50 -1.03
CA VAL A 39 -0.14 9.37 0.35
C VAL A 39 0.43 8.12 1.00
N HIS A 40 0.95 8.27 2.21
CA HIS A 40 1.49 7.16 2.97
C HIS A 40 0.35 6.24 3.45
N PRO A 41 0.48 4.90 3.35
CA PRO A 41 -0.58 3.96 3.73
C PRO A 41 -1.03 4.04 5.19
N LEU A 42 -0.18 4.56 6.09
CA LEU A 42 -0.58 4.80 7.49
C LEU A 42 -1.74 5.78 7.63
N SER A 43 -1.95 6.67 6.65
CA SER A 43 -3.05 7.65 6.67
C SER A 43 -4.43 7.00 6.83
N VAL A 44 -4.58 5.70 6.53
CA VAL A 44 -5.84 4.98 6.68
C VAL A 44 -6.33 4.82 8.12
N VAL A 45 -5.43 4.98 9.11
CA VAL A 45 -5.77 4.91 10.54
C VAL A 45 -5.53 6.23 11.27
N LEU A 46 -5.07 7.26 10.56
CA LEU A 46 -4.75 8.56 11.15
C LEU A 46 -5.89 9.53 10.85
N SER A 47 -6.12 10.47 11.77
CA SER A 47 -7.03 11.60 11.53
C SER A 47 -6.46 12.63 10.55
N SER A 48 -5.20 12.50 10.14
CA SER A 48 -4.52 13.38 9.19
C SER A 48 -3.90 12.60 8.03
N THR A 49 -3.76 13.26 6.88
CA THR A 49 -3.09 12.69 5.69
C THR A 49 -1.58 12.82 5.84
N LEU A 50 -0.89 11.68 5.85
CA LEU A 50 0.56 11.63 5.84
C LEU A 50 1.05 11.62 4.39
N ARG A 51 1.67 12.72 3.93
CA ARG A 51 2.14 12.87 2.54
C ARG A 51 3.49 12.19 2.33
N LEU A 52 3.72 11.75 1.09
CA LEU A 52 5.02 11.34 0.61
C LEU A 52 5.74 12.58 0.06
N PRO A 53 6.88 12.99 0.65
CA PRO A 53 7.66 14.10 0.11
C PRO A 53 8.37 13.69 -1.19
N GLU A 54 8.76 14.66 -2.01
CA GLU A 54 9.43 14.43 -3.30
C GLU A 54 10.76 13.68 -3.14
N GLN A 55 11.49 13.92 -2.05
CA GLN A 55 12.73 13.19 -1.73
C GLN A 55 12.52 11.74 -1.24
N ALA A 56 11.28 11.26 -1.15
CA ALA A 56 11.02 9.87 -0.82
C ALA A 56 11.38 8.96 -1.98
N ALA A 57 11.81 7.73 -1.68
CA ALA A 57 12.08 6.78 -2.75
C ALA A 57 10.78 6.48 -3.51
N PRO A 58 10.83 6.28 -4.85
CA PRO A 58 9.67 5.92 -5.64
C PRO A 58 9.00 4.65 -5.11
N HIS A 59 7.68 4.60 -5.25
CA HIS A 59 6.85 3.51 -4.69
C HIS A 59 6.82 2.26 -5.59
N ASP A 60 7.05 2.45 -6.88
CA ASP A 60 7.08 1.46 -7.95
C ASP A 60 8.46 0.81 -8.11
N ASP A 61 9.55 1.55 -7.84
CA ASP A 61 10.89 0.98 -7.74
C ASP A 61 11.27 0.73 -6.27
N ARG A 62 11.42 -0.55 -5.89
CA ARG A 62 11.80 -0.96 -4.52
C ARG A 62 13.30 -0.86 -4.22
N ARG A 63 14.14 -0.72 -5.25
CA ARG A 63 15.60 -0.68 -5.16
C ARG A 63 16.16 0.73 -5.28
N ALA A 64 15.38 1.67 -5.80
CA ALA A 64 15.79 3.08 -5.86
C ALA A 64 16.30 3.57 -4.48
N PRO A 65 17.39 4.35 -4.46
CA PRO A 65 17.85 4.99 -3.24
C PRO A 65 16.82 6.02 -2.75
N GLY A 66 16.87 6.34 -1.47
CA GLY A 66 16.03 7.39 -0.87
C GLY A 66 15.37 6.98 0.43
N ARG A 67 14.55 7.90 0.96
CA ARG A 67 13.85 7.70 2.24
C ARG A 67 12.83 6.57 2.08
N ARG A 68 12.94 5.55 2.93
CA ARG A 68 12.01 4.42 3.01
C ARG A 68 11.65 4.10 4.44
N CYS A 69 10.51 3.47 4.66
CA CYS A 69 10.17 2.92 5.97
C CYS A 69 11.25 1.95 6.49
N GLY A 70 11.91 1.18 5.61
CA GLY A 70 12.95 0.21 5.97
C GLY A 70 14.18 0.83 6.64
N ASN A 71 14.56 2.04 6.20
CA ASN A 71 15.69 2.81 6.74
C ASN A 71 15.24 3.93 7.70
N CYS A 72 13.99 3.89 8.18
CA CYS A 72 13.41 4.89 9.08
C CYS A 72 13.64 4.53 10.56
N ALA A 73 14.14 5.47 11.38
CA ALA A 73 14.35 5.32 12.83
C ALA A 73 13.09 4.88 13.59
N PHE A 74 11.92 5.35 13.12
CA PHE A 74 10.64 5.02 13.72
C PHE A 74 10.09 3.65 13.34
N ARG A 75 10.69 2.93 12.39
CA ARG A 75 10.25 1.56 12.06
C ARG A 75 10.82 0.57 13.08
N ARG A 76 9.95 0.16 14.01
CA ARG A 76 10.23 -0.81 15.06
C ARG A 76 9.35 -2.04 14.92
N THR A 77 9.84 -3.18 15.34
CA THR A 77 9.05 -4.41 15.42
C THR A 77 8.34 -4.44 16.76
N ASN A 78 7.04 -4.72 16.79
CA ASN A 78 6.31 -4.87 18.06
C ASN A 78 6.60 -6.24 18.71
N ALA A 79 6.01 -6.50 19.89
CA ALA A 79 6.18 -7.76 20.63
C ALA A 79 5.80 -9.03 19.84
N TRP A 80 5.03 -8.89 18.76
CA TRP A 80 4.52 -9.98 17.93
C TRP A 80 5.28 -10.15 16.61
N GLY A 81 6.40 -9.44 16.42
CA GLY A 81 7.18 -9.55 15.19
C GLY A 81 6.67 -8.69 14.02
N TYR A 82 5.63 -7.88 14.21
CA TYR A 82 5.08 -7.04 13.14
C TYR A 82 5.73 -5.65 13.10
N PRO A 83 6.15 -5.16 11.93
CA PRO A 83 6.76 -3.84 11.81
C PRO A 83 5.72 -2.74 11.94
N LYS A 84 5.92 -1.80 12.87
CA LYS A 84 5.05 -0.67 13.15
C LYS A 84 5.84 0.64 13.15
N CYS A 85 5.12 1.76 13.03
CA CYS A 85 5.67 3.09 13.17
C CYS A 85 5.55 3.52 14.63
N ALA A 86 6.69 3.73 15.29
CA ALA A 86 6.79 4.19 16.67
C ALA A 86 6.88 5.72 16.78
N PHE A 87 6.66 6.47 15.69
CA PHE A 87 6.65 7.93 15.72
C PHE A 87 5.61 8.44 16.73
N GLY A 88 5.97 9.49 17.47
CA GLY A 88 5.10 10.12 18.47
C GLY A 88 4.62 9.14 19.53
N ASP A 89 5.53 8.32 20.08
CA ASP A 89 5.20 7.28 21.07
C ASP A 89 4.18 6.24 20.57
N GLY A 90 4.25 5.90 19.29
CA GLY A 90 3.41 4.85 18.70
C GLY A 90 1.98 5.27 18.38
N VAL A 91 1.67 6.57 18.30
CA VAL A 91 0.35 7.07 17.85
C VAL A 91 -0.07 6.57 16.46
N ARG A 92 0.88 6.04 15.67
CA ARG A 92 0.64 5.47 14.33
C ARG A 92 0.63 3.93 14.31
N ALA A 93 0.85 3.29 15.45
CA ALA A 93 0.85 1.85 15.58
C ALA A 93 -0.57 1.34 15.82
N SER A 94 -1.13 0.63 14.84
CA SER A 94 -2.39 -0.10 15.00
C SER A 94 -2.15 -1.62 15.06
N HIS A 95 -3.11 -2.37 15.58
CA HIS A 95 -3.12 -3.83 15.55
C HIS A 95 -3.49 -4.42 14.17
N SER A 96 -3.66 -3.59 13.14
CA SER A 96 -4.02 -4.04 11.79
C SER A 96 -2.80 -4.24 10.89
N ALA A 97 -2.88 -5.25 10.02
CA ALA A 97 -1.93 -5.45 8.92
C ALA A 97 -2.03 -4.37 7.82
N ALA A 98 -3.04 -3.51 7.87
CA ALA A 98 -3.11 -2.32 7.01
C ALA A 98 -2.02 -1.30 7.31
N THR A 99 -1.50 -1.30 8.54
CA THR A 99 -0.52 -0.32 9.04
C THR A 99 0.84 -0.94 9.34
N GLU A 100 1.10 -2.14 8.81
CA GLU A 100 2.43 -2.73 8.90
C GLU A 100 3.39 -1.94 8.02
N CYS A 101 4.38 -1.29 8.65
CA CYS A 101 5.37 -0.46 7.98
C CYS A 101 6.30 -1.32 7.13
N ARG A 102 5.90 -1.58 5.88
CA ARG A 102 6.68 -2.37 4.94
C ARG A 102 7.99 -1.67 4.64
N ALA A 103 9.09 -2.41 4.65
CA ALA A 103 10.43 -1.83 4.49
C ALA A 103 10.60 -1.07 3.16
N TRP A 104 9.92 -1.50 2.09
CA TRP A 104 10.01 -0.89 0.77
C TRP A 104 9.12 0.35 0.59
N TRP A 105 8.19 0.64 1.52
CA TRP A 105 7.36 1.83 1.39
C TRP A 105 8.19 3.11 1.40
N PRO A 106 7.84 4.12 0.58
CA PRO A 106 8.45 5.44 0.62
C PRO A 106 8.38 6.02 2.03
N GLY A 107 9.40 6.77 2.43
CA GLY A 107 9.40 7.51 3.70
C GLY A 107 8.37 8.63 3.66
N CYS A 108 7.71 8.88 4.79
CA CYS A 108 6.81 10.03 4.96
C CYS A 108 7.56 11.32 5.26
N THR A 109 6.82 12.42 5.46
CA THR A 109 7.36 13.70 5.92
C THR A 109 8.13 13.61 7.23
N ASP A 110 7.69 12.75 8.17
CA ASP A 110 8.37 12.54 9.47
C ASP A 110 9.43 11.43 9.42
N HIS A 111 9.95 11.13 8.23
CA HIS A 111 11.01 10.15 8.08
C HIS A 111 12.31 10.69 8.67
N GLU A 112 12.92 9.87 9.53
CA GLU A 112 14.27 10.07 10.04
C GLU A 112 15.11 8.85 9.71
N TRP A 113 16.36 9.06 9.30
CA TRP A 113 17.28 7.97 9.02
C TRP A 113 17.61 7.20 10.29
N LYS A 114 17.59 5.86 10.22
CA LYS A 114 18.24 5.04 11.24
C LYS A 114 19.71 5.45 11.26
N GLU A 115 20.24 5.73 12.45
CA GLU A 115 21.69 5.72 12.63
C GLU A 115 22.20 4.38 12.11
N LYS A 116 23.20 4.43 11.22
CA LYS A 116 23.90 3.21 10.85
C LYS A 116 24.50 2.70 12.16
N ALA A 117 24.13 1.49 12.56
CA ALA A 117 24.92 0.80 13.56
C ALA A 117 26.30 0.62 12.93
N ASP A 118 27.26 1.43 13.33
CA ASP A 118 28.67 1.20 13.03
C ASP A 118 29.04 -0.12 13.72
N GLY A 119 29.09 -1.22 12.95
CA GLY A 119 29.35 -2.57 13.45
C GLY A 119 29.29 -3.62 12.36
#